data_AF-A0A218ZT17-F1
#
_entry.id   AF-A0A218ZT17-F1
#
_cell.length_a   1.000
_cell.length_b   1.000
_cell.length_c   1.000
_cell.angle_alpha   90.00
_cell.angle_beta   90.00
_cell.angle_gamma   90.00
#
_symmetry.space_group_name_H-M   'P 1'
#
loop_
_entity.id
_entity.type
_entity.pdbx_description
1 polymer ?
#
loop_
_entity_poly.entity_id
_entity_poly.type
_entity_poly.pdbx_seq_one_letter_code
_entity_poly.pdbx_strand_id
1 'polypeptide(L)'
;MTYTRKIIRGRNTSLYRVTSFRDKGTGKVRQRSEYQGKEIIKGNVKTIQKPNNRIQARRVLESAPYVLYRNAENFCINDELISTMQGLTNMGGCKAHHHASI
;
A
#
# COMPACT_ATOMS: atom_id res chain seq x y z
N MET A 1 27.76 9.63 -10.48
CA MET A 1 27.72 8.15 -10.40
C MET A 1 26.38 7.71 -9.83
N THR A 2 25.77 6.66 -10.38
CA THR A 2 24.51 6.10 -9.88
C THR A 2 24.67 4.62 -9.61
N TYR A 3 24.21 4.15 -8.46
CA TYR A 3 24.24 2.73 -8.08
C TYR A 3 22.98 2.32 -7.33
N THR A 4 22.71 1.01 -7.30
CA THR A 4 21.61 0.43 -6.53
C THR A 4 22.12 -0.03 -5.17
N ARG A 5 21.59 0.54 -4.10
CA ARG A 5 21.88 0.13 -2.72
C ARG A 5 20.81 -0.83 -2.25
N LYS A 6 21.22 -2.02 -1.78
CA LYS A 6 20.35 -2.97 -1.08
C LYS A 6 20.48 -2.78 0.43
N ILE A 7 19.36 -2.79 1.14
CA ILE A 7 19.31 -2.79 2.61
C ILE A 7 18.52 -4.01 3.04
N ILE A 8 19.16 -4.92 3.77
CA ILE A 8 18.55 -6.16 4.26
C ILE A 8 18.18 -5.97 5.73
N ARG A 9 16.92 -6.21 6.08
CA ARG A 9 16.41 -6.22 7.45
C ARG A 9 15.59 -7.48 7.67
N GLY A 10 16.20 -8.49 8.29
CA GLY A 10 15.61 -9.83 8.42
C GLY A 10 15.28 -10.42 7.05
N ARG A 11 14.02 -10.83 6.84
CA ARG A 11 13.53 -11.37 5.56
C ARG A 11 13.19 -10.30 4.51
N ASN A 12 13.30 -9.02 4.85
CA ASN A 12 12.91 -7.92 3.98
C ASN A 12 14.16 -7.29 3.33
N THR A 13 14.12 -7.10 2.01
CA THR A 13 15.18 -6.41 1.28
C THR A 13 14.61 -5.17 0.60
N SER A 14 15.12 -3.99 0.96
CA SER A 14 14.73 -2.70 0.41
C SER A 14 15.77 -2.23 -0.61
N LEU A 15 15.32 -1.74 -1.76
CA LEU A 15 16.16 -1.26 -2.85
C LEU A 15 16.09 0.25 -2.97
N TYR A 16 17.25 0.89 -3.09
CA TYR A 16 17.37 2.32 -3.31
C TYR A 16 18.26 2.61 -4.51
N ARG A 17 17.88 3.57 -5.34
CA ARG A 17 18.75 4.17 -6.35
C ARG A 17 19.47 5.35 -5.70
N VAL A 18 20.79 5.28 -5.64
CA VAL A 18 21.62 6.35 -5.08
C VAL A 18 22.35 7.03 -6.22
N THR A 19 22.15 8.34 -6.35
CA THR A 19 22.83 9.18 -7.35
C THR A 19 23.72 10.18 -6.63
N SER A 20 25.02 10.08 -6.87
CA SER A 20 26.02 11.03 -6.40
C SER A 20 26.27 12.07 -7.49
N PHE A 21 26.14 13.35 -7.13
CA PHE A 21 26.34 14.49 -8.01
C PHE A 21 27.12 15.60 -7.28
N ARG A 22 27.82 16.43 -8.04
CA ARG A 22 28.52 17.61 -7.51
C ARG A 22 27.57 18.80 -7.60
N ASP A 23 27.34 19.44 -6.46
CA ASP A 23 26.51 20.64 -6.40
C ASP A 23 27.24 21.81 -7.07
N LYS A 24 26.61 22.44 -8.06
CA LYS A 24 27.22 23.51 -8.86
C LYS A 24 27.48 24.78 -8.05
N GLY A 25 26.67 25.05 -7.03
CA GLY A 25 26.81 26.26 -6.20
C GLY A 25 27.87 26.12 -5.11
N THR A 26 27.98 24.94 -4.50
CA THR A 26 28.85 24.72 -3.33
C THR A 26 30.10 23.91 -3.63
N GLY A 27 30.20 23.29 -4.81
CA GLY A 27 31.29 22.39 -5.19
C GLY A 27 31.31 21.06 -4.41
N LYS A 28 30.41 20.87 -3.44
CA LYS A 28 30.33 19.69 -2.57
C LYS A 28 29.67 18.52 -3.29
N VAL A 29 30.14 17.31 -3.00
CA VAL A 29 29.49 16.08 -3.47
C VAL A 29 28.27 15.79 -2.60
N ARG A 30 27.10 15.69 -3.22
CA ARG A 30 25.84 15.33 -2.57
C ARG A 30 25.34 13.99 -3.10
N GLN A 31 24.59 13.28 -2.26
CA GLN A 31 23.93 12.05 -2.63
C GLN A 31 22.43 12.22 -2.51
N ARG A 32 21.71 11.83 -3.57
CA ARG A 32 20.26 11.68 -3.55
C ARG A 32 19.95 10.19 -3.53
N SER A 33 19.14 9.75 -2.57
CA SER A 33 18.64 8.38 -2.51
C SER A 33 17.15 8.37 -2.83
N GLU A 34 16.75 7.43 -3.68
CA GLU A 34 15.37 7.24 -4.10
C GLU A 34 14.97 5.80 -3.84
N TYR A 35 13.88 5.58 -3.10
CA TYR A 35 13.39 4.24 -2.81
C TYR A 35 12.74 3.61 -4.05
N GLN A 36 13.27 2.47 -4.48
CA GLN A 36 12.81 1.77 -5.69
C GLN A 36 11.78 0.68 -5.38
N GLY A 37 11.73 0.20 -4.13
CA GLY A 37 10.78 -0.82 -3.72
C GLY A 37 11.39 -1.90 -2.84
N LYS A 38 10.56 -2.90 -2.55
CA LYS A 38 10.93 -4.06 -1.74
C LYS A 38 11.17 -5.25 -2.66
N GLU A 39 12.31 -5.91 -2.53
CA GLU A 39 12.58 -7.17 -3.19
C GLU A 39 11.82 -8.29 -2.45
N ILE A 40 10.99 -9.02 -3.19
CA ILE A 40 10.17 -10.14 -2.70
C ILE A 40 10.54 -11.37 -3.49
N ILE A 41 10.82 -12.44 -2.75
CA ILE A 41 11.00 -13.78 -3.30
C ILE A 41 9.65 -14.48 -3.22
N LYS A 42 9.05 -14.79 -4.37
CA LYS A 42 7.87 -15.67 -4.46
C LYS A 42 8.29 -16.93 -5.22
N GLY A 43 8.41 -18.04 -4.50
CA GLY A 43 8.99 -19.27 -5.05
C GLY A 43 10.44 -19.05 -5.49
N ASN A 44 10.73 -19.35 -6.76
CA ASN A 44 12.07 -19.15 -7.37
C ASN A 44 12.23 -17.80 -8.09
N VAL A 45 11.22 -16.92 -8.07
CA VAL A 45 11.27 -15.65 -8.80
C VAL A 45 11.50 -14.49 -7.84
N LYS A 46 12.54 -13.69 -8.12
CA LYS A 46 12.81 -12.40 -7.45
C LYS A 46 12.05 -11.30 -8.18
N THR A 47 11.13 -10.63 -7.47
CA THR A 47 10.36 -9.50 -7.98
C THR A 47 10.59 -8.27 -7.12
N ILE A 48 10.58 -7.08 -7.72
CA ILE A 48 10.65 -5.81 -6.99
C ILE A 48 9.25 -5.24 -6.90
N GLN A 49 8.68 -5.24 -5.70
CA GLN A 49 7.44 -4.53 -5.42
C GLN A 49 7.73 -3.05 -5.30
N LYS A 50 7.30 -2.28 -6.32
CA LYS A 50 7.42 -0.82 -6.33
C LYS A 50 6.64 -0.21 -5.15
N PRO A 51 7.07 0.95 -4.63
CA PRO A 51 6.31 1.67 -3.62
C PRO A 51 4.91 2.02 -4.14
N ASN A 52 3.88 1.63 -3.39
CA ASN A 52 2.51 1.95 -3.73
C ASN A 52 2.26 3.46 -3.63
N ASN A 53 1.62 4.04 -4.65
CA ASN A 53 1.15 5.41 -4.57
C ASN A 53 -0.06 5.47 -3.63
N ARG A 54 0.18 5.86 -2.37
CA ARG A 54 -0.87 5.92 -1.33
C ARG A 54 -2.05 6.78 -1.73
N ILE A 55 -1.83 7.86 -2.49
CA ILE A 55 -2.89 8.77 -2.95
C ILE A 55 -3.80 8.05 -3.95
N GLN A 56 -3.22 7.31 -4.90
CA GLN A 56 -4.00 6.53 -5.86
C GLN A 56 -4.76 5.39 -5.18
N ALA A 57 -4.11 4.65 -4.28
CA ALA A 57 -4.77 3.58 -3.53
C ALA A 57 -5.96 4.11 -2.71
N ARG A 58 -5.78 5.27 -2.06
CA ARG A 58 -6.86 5.93 -1.31
C ARG A 58 -8.02 6.35 -2.22
N ARG A 59 -7.74 6.97 -3.36
CA ARG A 59 -8.79 7.36 -4.33
C ARG A 59 -9.59 6.17 -4.84
N VAL A 60 -8.92 5.04 -5.12
CA VAL A 60 -9.58 3.80 -5.53
C VAL A 60 -10.50 3.29 -4.42
N LEU A 61 -10.03 3.27 -3.17
CA LEU A 61 -10.84 2.84 -2.03
C LEU A 61 -12.02 3.80 -1.77
N GLU A 62 -11.82 5.10 -1.89
CA GLU A 62 -12.88 6.12 -1.76
C GLU A 62 -13.92 6.01 -2.89
N SER A 63 -13.52 5.58 -4.08
CA SER A 63 -14.43 5.31 -5.19
C SER A 63 -15.13 3.94 -5.12
N ALA A 64 -14.63 3.01 -4.30
CA ALA A 64 -15.15 1.64 -4.25
C ALA A 64 -16.64 1.55 -3.89
N PRO A 65 -17.17 2.33 -2.92
CA PRO A 65 -18.60 2.36 -2.63
C PRO A 65 -19.45 2.80 -3.84
N TYR A 66 -18.98 3.80 -4.59
CA TYR A 66 -19.66 4.29 -5.79
C TYR A 66 -19.67 3.24 -6.91
N VAL A 67 -18.55 2.55 -7.12
CA VAL A 67 -18.43 1.46 -8.11
C VAL A 67 -19.32 0.28 -7.74
N LEU A 68 -19.39 -0.08 -6.45
CA LEU A 68 -20.28 -1.13 -5.97
C LEU A 68 -21.75 -0.76 -6.17
N TYR A 69 -22.14 0.48 -5.87
CA TYR A 69 -23.49 0.98 -6.08
C TYR A 69 -23.90 0.97 -7.56
N ARG A 70 -23.04 1.48 -8.45
CA ARG A 70 -23.24 1.44 -9.91
C ARG A 70 -23.40 0.01 -10.44
N ASN A 71 -22.62 -0.93 -9.93
CA ASN A 71 -22.74 -2.33 -10.33
C ASN A 71 -24.04 -2.94 -9.79
N ALA A 72 -24.45 -2.61 -8.56
CA ALA A 72 -25.72 -3.07 -8.02
C ALA A 72 -26.93 -2.53 -8.81
N GLU A 73 -26.85 -1.30 -9.35
CA GLU A 73 -27.85 -0.77 -10.29
C GLU A 73 -27.94 -1.62 -11.56
N ASN A 74 -26.79 -1.99 -12.14
CA ASN A 74 -26.76 -2.80 -13.37
C ASN A 74 -27.32 -4.21 -13.17
N PHE A 75 -27.30 -4.73 -11.94
CA PHE A 75 -27.81 -6.06 -11.59
C PHE A 75 -29.13 -6.01 -10.80
N CYS A 76 -29.74 -4.83 -10.63
CA CYS A 76 -30.97 -4.61 -9.86
C CYS A 76 -30.92 -5.15 -8.40
N ILE A 77 -29.75 -5.18 -7.77
CA ILE A 77 -29.53 -5.70 -6.40
C ILE A 77 -29.27 -4.58 -5.38
N ASN A 78 -29.75 -3.37 -5.66
CA ASN A 78 -29.50 -2.19 -4.82
C ASN A 78 -29.99 -2.38 -3.38
N ASP A 79 -31.16 -2.99 -3.18
CA ASP A 79 -31.74 -3.19 -1.85
C ASP A 79 -30.93 -4.21 -1.02
N GLU A 80 -30.39 -5.27 -1.67
CA GLU A 80 -29.48 -6.22 -1.04
C GLU A 80 -28.14 -5.58 -0.69
N LEU A 81 -27.60 -4.71 -1.55
CA LEU A 81 -26.37 -3.97 -1.29
C LEU A 81 -26.53 -2.99 -0.11
N ILE A 82 -27.65 -2.25 -0.07
CA ILE A 82 -27.94 -1.29 1.01
C ILE A 82 -28.10 -2.01 2.35
N SER A 83 -28.83 -3.14 2.38
CA SER A 83 -29.00 -3.93 3.60
C SER A 83 -27.70 -4.58 4.10
N THR A 84 -26.86 -5.11 3.19
CA THR A 84 -25.53 -5.63 3.57
C THR A 84 -24.57 -4.54 4.04
N MET A 85 -24.57 -3.37 3.41
CA MET A 85 -23.81 -2.20 3.86
C MET A 85 -24.25 -1.75 5.26
N GLN A 86 -25.55 -1.70 5.54
CA GLN A 86 -26.09 -1.38 6.86
C GLN A 86 -25.71 -2.44 7.92
N GLY A 87 -25.71 -3.72 7.54
CA GLY A 87 -25.22 -4.82 8.37
C GLY A 87 -23.72 -4.72 8.69
N LEU A 88 -22.90 -4.31 7.72
CA LEU A 88 -21.46 -4.04 7.87
C LEU A 88 -21.19 -2.85 8.81
N THR A 89 -21.98 -1.78 8.74
CA THR A 89 -21.87 -0.63 9.66
C THR A 89 -22.42 -0.91 11.06
N ASN A 90 -23.38 -1.84 11.19
CA ASN A 90 -23.89 -2.32 12.48
C ASN A 90 -22.95 -3.34 13.16
N MET A 91 -21.83 -3.73 12.54
CA MET A 91 -20.73 -4.42 13.25
C MET A 91 -19.94 -3.50 14.20
N GLY A 92 -20.44 -2.29 14.50
CA GLY A 92 -20.00 -1.44 15.61
C GLY A 92 -20.50 -1.89 17.01
N GLY A 93 -20.88 -3.16 17.18
CA GLY A 93 -21.44 -3.69 18.42
C GLY A 93 -20.87 -5.03 18.91
N CYS A 94 -19.82 -5.58 18.30
CA CYS A 94 -19.12 -6.72 18.89
C CYS A 94 -18.32 -6.23 20.11
N LYS A 95 -18.95 -6.24 21.29
CA LYS A 95 -18.25 -6.15 22.58
C LYS A 95 -17.16 -7.23 22.58
N ALA A 96 -15.91 -6.79 22.69
CA ALA A 96 -14.80 -7.70 22.98
C ALA A 96 -15.08 -8.36 24.33
N HIS A 97 -15.50 -9.63 24.31
CA HIS A 97 -15.51 -10.47 25.50
C HIS A 97 -14.06 -10.74 25.89
N HIS A 98 -13.50 -9.86 26.74
CA HIS A 98 -12.30 -10.17 27.49
C HIS A 98 -12.63 -11.28 28.49
N HIS A 99 -12.37 -12.52 28.11
CA HIS A 99 -12.14 -13.59 29.08
C HIS A 99 -10.78 -13.32 29.73
N ALA A 100 -10.81 -12.63 30.88
CA ALA A 100 -9.71 -12.67 31.83
C ALA A 100 -9.93 -13.90 32.71
N SER A 101 -9.15 -14.93 32.46
CA SER A 101 -9.01 -16.09 33.35
C SER A 101 -8.30 -15.64 34.63
N ILE A 102 -8.88 -15.97 35.79
CA ILE A 102 -8.17 -16.23 37.04
C ILE A 102 -8.71 -17.56 37.57
#